data_AF-B0TBL7-F1
#
_entry.id   AF-B0TBL7-F1
#
_cell.length_a   1.000
_cell.length_b   1.000
_cell.length_c   1.000
_cell.angle_alpha   90.00
_cell.angle_beta   90.00
_cell.angle_gamma   90.00
#
_symmetry.space_group_name_H-M   'P 1'
#
loop_
_entity.id
_entity.type
_entity.pdbx_description
1 polymer ?
#
loop_
_entity_poly.entity_id
_entity_poly.type
_entity_poly.pdbx_seq_one_letter_code
_entity_poly.pdbx_strand_id
1 'polypeptide(L)'
;MFGSTGLLLAGILLAPTWQAQGELVRGHELYKTHCASCHGEDGKGVQGVKAATLNNEGFLKVASDDYLLKSIRLGRPSLATNAMPHFDTQKLPDEKVNLIIKNMRSWHPEISAPVETGEKVAGDPVKGEAFYKTACAACHGQKGEGGIGAALLDPGYLNSASDEFILQSIIMGRPGTNMPPYPDSPDIRNVVAFLRSKQVPYDPAEKKEEGKAKSKDTGAADGDKKQ
;
A
#
# COMPACT_ATOMS: atom_id res chain seq x y z
N MET A 1 45.99 53.48 -7.38
CA MET A 1 45.72 52.36 -8.32
C MET A 1 44.84 51.38 -7.57
N PHE A 2 43.55 51.36 -7.92
CA PHE A 2 42.52 50.55 -7.26
C PHE A 2 42.33 49.21 -7.96
N GLY A 3 42.10 48.18 -7.15
CA GLY A 3 41.25 47.04 -7.46
C GLY A 3 41.92 45.88 -8.20
N SER A 4 41.53 44.63 -8.02
CA SER A 4 40.63 44.02 -7.05
C SER A 4 40.91 42.52 -7.14
N THR A 5 40.91 41.90 -5.97
CA THR A 5 40.61 40.49 -5.70
C THR A 5 39.82 39.79 -6.81
N GLY A 6 40.45 38.78 -7.43
CA GLY A 6 39.75 37.78 -8.21
C GLY A 6 40.45 36.46 -8.02
N LEU A 7 39.91 35.58 -7.18
CA LEU A 7 40.18 34.15 -7.22
C LEU A 7 39.05 33.38 -6.51
N LEU A 8 38.25 32.71 -7.34
CA LEU A 8 37.67 31.37 -7.14
C LEU A 8 36.50 31.19 -6.16
N LEU A 9 35.30 31.55 -6.64
CA LEU A 9 34.09 30.77 -6.35
C LEU A 9 34.09 29.52 -7.25
N ALA A 10 34.74 28.44 -6.81
CA ALA A 10 34.63 27.12 -7.42
C ALA A 10 34.15 26.13 -6.35
N GLY A 11 32.84 26.08 -6.10
CA GLY A 11 32.34 25.26 -4.99
C GLY A 11 30.83 25.00 -4.97
N ILE A 12 30.16 24.75 -6.11
CA ILE A 12 28.73 24.36 -6.08
C ILE A 12 28.34 23.38 -7.22
N LEU A 13 29.10 22.31 -7.47
CA LEU A 13 28.67 21.29 -8.47
C LEU A 13 28.69 19.82 -7.98
N LEU A 14 29.02 19.55 -6.71
CA LEU A 14 29.02 18.19 -6.12
C LEU A 14 27.88 17.92 -5.12
N ALA A 15 27.03 18.90 -4.81
CA ALA A 15 25.98 18.79 -3.81
C ALA A 15 24.82 17.80 -4.10
N PRO A 16 24.35 17.56 -5.35
CA PRO A 16 23.10 16.83 -5.56
C PRO A 16 23.19 15.32 -5.22
N THR A 17 24.38 14.72 -5.33
CA THR A 17 24.56 13.28 -5.06
C THR A 17 24.59 12.98 -3.55
N TRP A 18 25.16 13.87 -2.74
CA TRP A 18 25.22 13.69 -1.27
C TRP A 18 23.86 13.84 -0.61
N GLN A 19 23.04 14.79 -1.07
CA GLN A 19 21.68 14.94 -0.57
C GLN A 19 20.82 13.73 -0.93
N ALA A 20 20.91 13.24 -2.17
CA ALA A 20 20.18 12.05 -2.60
C ALA A 20 20.59 10.80 -1.78
N GLN A 21 21.89 10.61 -1.54
CA GLN A 21 22.37 9.51 -0.69
C GLN A 21 21.89 9.64 0.76
N GLY A 22 21.91 10.86 1.31
CA GLY A 22 21.41 11.12 2.66
C GLY A 22 19.92 10.82 2.82
N GLU A 23 19.10 11.10 1.80
CA GLU A 23 17.69 10.76 1.78
C GLU A 23 17.45 9.26 1.71
N LEU A 24 18.23 8.52 0.92
CA LEU A 24 18.14 7.06 0.85
C LEU A 24 18.48 6.41 2.20
N VAL A 25 19.53 6.88 2.88
CA VAL A 25 19.89 6.38 4.21
C VAL A 25 18.76 6.63 5.22
N ARG A 26 18.19 7.83 5.25
CA ARG A 26 17.05 8.15 6.14
C ARG A 26 15.81 7.31 5.80
N GLY A 27 15.52 7.14 4.52
CA GLY A 27 14.42 6.31 4.03
C GLY A 27 14.57 4.84 4.43
N HIS A 28 15.79 4.30 4.31
CA HIS A 28 16.12 2.95 4.76
C HIS A 28 15.93 2.76 6.26
N GLU A 29 16.40 3.71 7.10
CA GLU A 29 16.21 3.62 8.55
C GLU A 29 14.73 3.70 8.97
N LEU A 30 13.95 4.56 8.31
CA LEU A 30 12.50 4.64 8.52
C LEU A 30 11.82 3.32 8.11
N TYR A 31 12.17 2.77 6.95
CA TYR A 31 11.65 1.49 6.47
C TYR A 31 12.00 0.34 7.43
N LYS A 32 13.26 0.27 7.87
CA LYS A 32 13.72 -0.73 8.84
C LYS A 32 12.96 -0.66 10.16
N THR A 33 12.71 0.54 10.64
CA THR A 33 12.00 0.78 11.91
C THR A 33 10.52 0.41 11.84
N HIS A 34 9.86 0.65 10.70
CA HIS A 34 8.39 0.58 10.62
C HIS A 34 7.85 -0.57 9.77
N CYS A 35 8.63 -1.13 8.85
CA CYS A 35 8.14 -2.03 7.79
C CYS A 35 8.87 -3.37 7.74
N ALA A 36 10.18 -3.38 8.00
CA ALA A 36 11.03 -4.56 7.76
C ALA A 36 10.67 -5.79 8.59
N SER A 37 10.06 -5.63 9.77
CA SER A 37 9.63 -6.76 10.60
C SER A 37 8.59 -7.65 9.90
N CYS A 38 7.79 -7.08 8.99
CA CYS A 38 6.81 -7.83 8.20
C CYS A 38 7.26 -8.03 6.75
N HIS A 39 7.85 -7.00 6.13
CA HIS A 39 8.18 -6.98 4.71
C HIS A 39 9.63 -7.38 4.40
N GLY A 40 10.46 -7.66 5.41
CA GLY A 40 11.89 -7.93 5.25
C GLY A 40 12.71 -6.66 5.03
N GLU A 41 13.98 -6.66 5.43
CA GLU A 41 14.87 -5.48 5.30
C GLU A 41 15.05 -5.01 3.86
N ASP A 42 15.01 -5.93 2.91
CA ASP A 42 15.13 -5.67 1.48
C ASP A 42 13.79 -5.76 0.72
N GLY A 43 12.66 -5.86 1.42
CA GLY A 43 11.33 -5.93 0.82
C GLY A 43 10.94 -7.30 0.27
N LYS A 44 11.75 -8.35 0.48
CA LYS A 44 11.44 -9.71 -0.03
C LYS A 44 10.32 -10.43 0.71
N GLY A 45 9.92 -9.94 1.87
CA GLY A 45 9.04 -10.61 2.81
C GLY A 45 9.80 -11.41 3.87
N VAL A 46 9.11 -11.77 4.94
CA VAL A 46 9.63 -12.62 6.02
C VAL A 46 8.90 -13.97 5.98
N GLN A 47 9.64 -15.08 6.10
CA GLN A 47 9.05 -16.42 6.08
C GLN A 47 7.99 -16.57 7.17
N GLY A 48 6.81 -17.05 6.79
CA GLY A 48 5.66 -17.23 7.70
C GLY A 48 4.83 -15.97 7.92
N VAL A 49 5.30 -14.80 7.51
CA VAL A 49 4.51 -13.56 7.54
C VAL A 49 3.82 -13.37 6.18
N LYS A 50 2.48 -13.27 6.19
CA LYS A 50 1.70 -13.03 4.97
C LYS A 50 1.70 -11.53 4.62
N ALA A 51 2.86 -11.01 4.25
CA ALA A 51 3.04 -9.64 3.79
C ALA A 51 3.36 -9.62 2.28
N ALA A 52 3.07 -8.49 1.63
CA ALA A 52 3.44 -8.32 0.23
C ALA A 52 4.97 -8.22 0.08
N THR A 53 5.51 -8.84 -0.97
CA THR A 53 6.88 -8.66 -1.45
C THR A 53 7.00 -7.29 -2.11
N LEU A 54 7.50 -6.30 -1.38
CA LEU A 54 7.52 -4.89 -1.78
C LEU A 54 8.59 -4.57 -2.82
N ASN A 55 9.65 -5.36 -2.89
CA ASN A 55 10.70 -5.20 -3.91
C ASN A 55 10.41 -5.98 -5.19
N ASN A 56 9.21 -6.56 -5.35
CA ASN A 56 8.88 -7.29 -6.56
C ASN A 56 8.85 -6.34 -7.77
N GLU A 57 9.60 -6.67 -8.82
CA GLU A 57 9.68 -5.88 -10.05
C GLU A 57 8.29 -5.59 -10.65
N GLY A 58 7.45 -6.62 -10.77
CA GLY A 58 6.09 -6.48 -11.32
C GLY A 58 5.17 -5.65 -10.42
N PHE A 59 5.43 -5.59 -9.11
CA PHE A 59 4.75 -4.68 -8.20
C PHE A 59 5.17 -3.23 -8.40
N LEU A 60 6.47 -2.96 -8.41
CA LEU A 60 6.98 -1.59 -8.53
C LEU A 60 6.67 -0.96 -9.89
N LYS A 61 6.51 -1.76 -10.95
CA LYS A 61 6.06 -1.28 -12.29
C LYS A 61 4.65 -0.71 -12.29
N VAL A 62 3.75 -1.18 -11.42
CA VAL A 62 2.34 -0.76 -11.40
C VAL A 62 1.97 0.09 -10.21
N ALA A 63 2.68 -0.07 -9.09
CA ALA A 63 2.47 0.75 -7.90
C ALA A 63 2.94 2.17 -8.19
N SER A 64 2.02 3.13 -8.25
CA SER A 64 2.35 4.56 -8.25
C SER A 64 2.82 5.01 -6.85
N ASP A 65 3.50 6.16 -6.76
CA ASP A 65 3.87 6.71 -5.45
C ASP A 65 2.63 7.10 -4.62
N ASP A 66 1.56 7.56 -5.29
CA ASP A 66 0.27 7.85 -4.65
C ASP A 66 -0.38 6.58 -4.08
N TYR A 67 -0.36 5.47 -4.83
CA TYR A 67 -0.81 4.16 -4.34
C TYR A 67 -0.02 3.73 -3.10
N LEU A 68 1.30 3.87 -3.12
CA LEU A 68 2.17 3.50 -2.00
C LEU A 68 1.88 4.37 -0.77
N LEU A 69 1.76 5.68 -0.95
CA LEU A 69 1.42 6.61 0.12
C LEU A 69 0.05 6.29 0.71
N LYS A 70 -0.99 6.14 -0.12
CA LYS A 70 -2.35 5.78 0.33
C LYS A 70 -2.37 4.43 1.04
N SER A 71 -1.62 3.44 0.55
CA SER A 71 -1.51 2.13 1.20
C SER A 71 -0.93 2.24 2.61
N ILE A 72 0.08 3.09 2.82
CA ILE A 72 0.67 3.34 4.15
C ILE A 72 -0.32 4.10 5.05
N ARG A 73 -1.06 5.07 4.50
CA ARG A 73 -2.02 5.88 5.25
C ARG A 73 -3.25 5.11 5.68
N LEU A 74 -3.79 4.27 4.81
CA LEU A 74 -5.03 3.52 5.05
C LEU A 74 -4.75 2.17 5.73
N GLY A 75 -3.56 1.60 5.52
CA GLY A 75 -3.28 0.23 5.93
C GLY A 75 -4.18 -0.78 5.21
N ARG A 76 -4.28 -1.99 5.78
CA ARG A 76 -5.16 -3.07 5.33
C ARG A 76 -5.75 -3.73 6.57
N PRO A 77 -6.89 -3.24 7.08
CA PRO A 77 -7.50 -3.68 8.34
C PRO A 77 -8.13 -5.09 8.29
N SER A 78 -8.06 -5.77 7.13
CA SER A 78 -8.55 -7.13 6.89
C SER A 78 -8.37 -8.05 8.09
N LEU A 79 -9.39 -8.90 8.31
CA LEU A 79 -9.50 -9.87 9.41
C LEU A 79 -8.44 -10.97 9.40
N ALA A 80 -7.46 -10.92 8.49
CA ALA A 80 -6.33 -11.83 8.50
C ALA A 80 -5.37 -11.49 9.64
N THR A 81 -4.73 -12.51 10.22
CA THR A 81 -3.75 -12.43 11.33
C THR A 81 -2.50 -11.59 11.05
N ASN A 82 -2.40 -10.94 9.88
CA ASN A 82 -1.28 -10.13 9.41
C ASN A 82 -1.78 -8.81 8.79
N ALA A 83 -2.76 -8.14 9.43
CA ALA A 83 -3.27 -6.85 9.00
C ALA A 83 -2.12 -5.82 8.88
N MET A 84 -2.09 -5.08 7.77
CA MET A 84 -1.16 -3.96 7.62
C MET A 84 -1.72 -2.78 8.43
N PRO A 85 -1.00 -2.25 9.42
CA PRO A 85 -1.50 -1.12 10.19
C PRO A 85 -1.60 0.14 9.32
N HIS A 86 -2.47 1.07 9.71
CA HIS A 86 -2.46 2.42 9.18
C HIS A 86 -1.36 3.23 9.87
N PHE A 87 -0.71 4.14 9.14
CA PHE A 87 0.30 5.04 9.68
C PHE A 87 -0.19 6.48 9.59
N ASP A 88 -0.55 7.05 10.74
CA ASP A 88 -1.06 8.42 10.82
C ASP A 88 0.03 9.47 10.54
N THR A 89 -0.41 10.64 10.09
CA THR A 89 0.47 11.76 9.71
C THR A 89 1.13 12.45 10.91
N GLN A 90 0.64 12.24 12.14
CA GLN A 90 1.27 12.83 13.34
C GLN A 90 2.56 12.09 13.68
N LYS A 91 2.56 10.76 13.59
CA LYS A 91 3.72 9.92 13.91
C LYS A 91 4.66 9.77 12.71
N LEU A 92 4.10 9.58 11.52
CA LEU A 92 4.85 9.37 10.29
C LEU A 92 4.36 10.32 9.18
N PRO A 93 4.77 11.61 9.20
CA PRO A 93 4.38 12.61 8.19
C PRO A 93 4.70 12.20 6.75
N ASP A 94 4.03 12.82 5.78
CA ASP A 94 4.19 12.49 4.35
C ASP A 94 5.63 12.64 3.87
N GLU A 95 6.37 13.64 4.36
CA GLU A 95 7.79 13.80 4.05
C GLU A 95 8.63 12.55 4.42
N LYS A 96 8.33 11.92 5.56
CA LYS A 96 9.00 10.68 5.99
C LYS A 96 8.53 9.48 5.17
N VAL A 97 7.24 9.41 4.84
CA VAL A 97 6.72 8.36 3.95
C VAL A 97 7.34 8.46 2.56
N ASN A 98 7.55 9.66 2.03
CA ASN A 98 8.22 9.86 0.75
C ASN A 98 9.67 9.38 0.77
N LEU A 99 10.38 9.51 1.91
CA LEU A 99 11.70 8.90 2.08
C LEU A 99 11.64 7.36 2.06
N ILE A 100 10.61 6.76 2.68
CA ILE A 100 10.39 5.30 2.62
C ILE A 100 10.10 4.86 1.18
N ILE A 101 9.22 5.57 0.47
CA ILE A 101 8.89 5.28 -0.93
C ILE A 101 10.15 5.42 -1.79
N LYS A 102 10.96 6.46 -1.59
CA LYS A 102 12.24 6.62 -2.28
C LYS A 102 13.20 5.46 -2.01
N ASN A 103 13.24 4.94 -0.79
CA ASN A 103 13.99 3.71 -0.47
C ASN A 103 13.44 2.51 -1.25
N MET A 104 12.12 2.32 -1.28
CA MET A 104 11.49 1.23 -2.05
C MET A 104 11.83 1.31 -3.55
N ARG A 105 11.85 2.52 -4.13
CA ARG A 105 12.26 2.76 -5.52
C ARG A 105 13.73 2.47 -5.77
N SER A 106 14.59 2.54 -4.74
CA SER A 106 16.02 2.28 -4.89
C SER A 106 16.37 0.81 -5.10
N TRP A 107 15.45 -0.12 -4.80
CA TRP A 107 15.63 -1.55 -5.10
C TRP A 107 15.63 -1.85 -6.61
N HIS A 108 14.95 -1.01 -7.39
CA HIS A 108 14.81 -1.13 -8.84
C HIS A 108 14.91 0.26 -9.48
N PRO A 109 16.10 0.90 -9.49
CA PRO A 109 16.28 2.28 -9.96
C PRO A 109 15.97 2.46 -11.46
N GLU A 110 15.91 1.37 -12.22
CA GLU A 110 15.51 1.34 -13.63
C GLU A 110 13.99 1.47 -13.83
N ILE A 111 13.18 1.28 -12.78
CA ILE A 111 11.72 1.33 -12.85
C ILE A 111 11.24 2.70 -12.38
N SER A 112 10.66 3.46 -13.29
CA SER A 112 9.97 4.71 -12.95
C SER A 112 8.58 4.42 -12.38
N ALA A 113 8.15 5.26 -11.43
CA ALA A 113 6.79 5.18 -10.92
C ALA A 113 5.78 5.43 -12.07
N PRO A 114 4.74 4.60 -12.21
CA PRO A 114 3.69 4.83 -13.19
C PRO A 114 2.88 6.07 -12.81
N VAL A 115 2.45 6.81 -13.83
CA VAL A 115 1.53 7.94 -13.68
C VAL A 115 0.11 7.41 -13.67
N GLU A 116 -0.64 7.68 -12.62
CA GLU A 116 -2.05 7.29 -12.59
C GLU A 116 -2.91 8.29 -13.38
N THR A 117 -3.74 7.78 -14.28
CA THR A 117 -4.69 8.58 -15.06
C THR A 117 -5.99 8.85 -14.31
N GLY A 118 -6.29 8.04 -13.28
CA GLY A 118 -7.58 8.05 -12.58
C GLY A 118 -8.74 7.50 -13.42
N GLU A 119 -8.46 6.97 -14.62
CA GLU A 119 -9.47 6.43 -15.51
C GLU A 119 -10.20 5.25 -14.88
N LYS A 120 -11.51 5.18 -15.09
CA LYS A 120 -12.35 4.08 -14.64
C LYS A 120 -12.40 2.99 -15.68
N VAL A 121 -12.22 1.74 -15.24
CA VAL A 121 -12.33 0.59 -16.13
C VAL A 121 -13.80 0.22 -16.26
N ALA A 122 -14.32 0.33 -17.49
CA ALA A 122 -15.68 -0.11 -17.80
C ALA A 122 -15.76 -1.64 -17.78
N GLY A 123 -16.83 -2.16 -17.17
CA GLY A 123 -17.10 -3.60 -17.09
C GLY A 123 -18.43 -3.89 -16.40
N ASP A 124 -18.83 -5.16 -16.42
CA ASP A 124 -20.04 -5.68 -15.78
C ASP A 124 -19.66 -6.38 -14.45
N PRO A 125 -20.05 -5.82 -13.29
CA PRO A 125 -19.67 -6.39 -12.00
C PRO A 125 -20.31 -7.76 -11.71
N VAL A 126 -21.46 -8.08 -12.33
CA VAL A 126 -22.11 -9.39 -12.13
C VAL A 126 -21.32 -10.47 -12.86
N LYS A 127 -20.91 -10.21 -14.12
CA LYS A 127 -20.01 -11.10 -14.86
C LYS A 127 -18.65 -11.19 -14.18
N GLY A 128 -18.17 -10.07 -13.64
CA GLY A 128 -16.91 -10.00 -12.90
C GLY A 128 -16.91 -10.88 -11.67
N GLU A 129 -17.99 -10.88 -10.88
CA GLU A 129 -18.13 -11.75 -9.73
C GLU A 129 -18.12 -13.24 -10.14
N ALA A 130 -18.80 -13.58 -11.24
CA ALA A 130 -18.84 -14.94 -11.74
C ALA A 130 -17.44 -15.44 -12.15
N PHE A 131 -16.68 -14.63 -12.90
CA PHE A 131 -15.32 -14.98 -13.30
C PHE A 131 -14.33 -14.98 -12.12
N TYR A 132 -14.48 -14.04 -11.18
CA TYR A 132 -13.67 -13.99 -9.97
C TYR A 132 -13.75 -15.32 -9.19
N LYS A 133 -14.96 -15.89 -9.06
CA LYS A 133 -15.19 -17.15 -8.35
C LYS A 133 -14.50 -18.35 -8.99
N THR A 134 -14.31 -18.34 -10.31
CA THR A 134 -13.68 -19.45 -11.05
C THR A 134 -12.17 -19.31 -11.16
N ALA A 135 -11.65 -18.09 -11.32
CA ALA A 135 -10.23 -17.85 -11.61
C ALA A 135 -9.43 -17.30 -10.43
N CYS A 136 -10.04 -16.52 -9.52
CA CYS A 136 -9.32 -15.74 -8.52
C CYS A 136 -9.52 -16.27 -7.09
N ALA A 137 -10.73 -16.74 -6.79
CA ALA A 137 -11.16 -17.09 -5.43
C ALA A 137 -10.37 -18.24 -4.79
N ALA A 138 -9.75 -19.12 -5.58
CA ALA A 138 -8.91 -20.19 -5.07
C ALA A 138 -7.71 -19.67 -4.25
N CYS A 139 -7.18 -18.49 -4.60
CA CYS A 139 -6.08 -17.85 -3.86
C CYS A 139 -6.56 -16.69 -2.99
N HIS A 140 -7.48 -15.87 -3.51
CA HIS A 140 -7.91 -14.63 -2.87
C HIS A 140 -9.16 -14.78 -1.97
N GLY A 141 -9.68 -16.00 -1.83
CA GLY A 141 -10.87 -16.29 -1.02
C GLY A 141 -12.17 -16.08 -1.78
N GLN A 142 -13.20 -16.85 -1.42
CA GLN A 142 -14.52 -16.83 -2.07
C GLN A 142 -15.25 -15.49 -1.89
N LYS A 143 -14.92 -14.77 -0.82
CA LYS A 143 -15.42 -13.43 -0.50
C LYS A 143 -14.35 -12.36 -0.67
N GLY A 144 -13.21 -12.66 -1.31
CA GLY A 144 -12.09 -11.72 -1.45
C GLY A 144 -11.41 -11.36 -0.14
N GLU A 145 -11.59 -12.19 0.89
CA GLU A 145 -11.02 -12.04 2.23
C GLU A 145 -9.53 -12.37 2.31
N GLY A 146 -8.96 -12.87 1.20
CA GLY A 146 -7.57 -13.31 1.10
C GLY A 146 -7.39 -14.77 1.51
N GLY A 147 -6.13 -15.17 1.71
CA GLY A 147 -5.78 -16.51 2.12
C GLY A 147 -4.35 -16.84 1.72
N ILE A 148 -4.20 -17.38 0.51
CA ILE A 148 -2.90 -17.52 -0.16
C ILE A 148 -2.52 -16.17 -0.78
N GLY A 149 -3.47 -15.56 -1.49
CA GLY A 149 -3.38 -14.21 -2.03
C GLY A 149 -3.86 -13.14 -1.05
N ALA A 150 -3.64 -11.89 -1.42
CA ALA A 150 -4.09 -10.73 -0.65
C ALA A 150 -5.63 -10.64 -0.58
N ALA A 151 -6.14 -10.01 0.47
CA ALA A 151 -7.56 -9.67 0.59
C ALA A 151 -7.94 -8.56 -0.39
N LEU A 152 -8.54 -8.92 -1.52
CA LEU A 152 -8.86 -7.98 -2.61
C LEU A 152 -10.09 -7.12 -2.33
N LEU A 153 -10.94 -7.51 -1.38
CA LEU A 153 -12.06 -6.71 -0.91
C LEU A 153 -11.77 -5.99 0.41
N ASP A 154 -10.50 -5.90 0.80
CA ASP A 154 -10.09 -5.07 1.93
C ASP A 154 -10.38 -3.59 1.64
N PRO A 155 -11.01 -2.85 2.58
CA PRO A 155 -11.39 -1.46 2.34
C PRO A 155 -10.17 -0.53 2.22
N GLY A 156 -9.07 -0.79 2.92
CA GLY A 156 -7.83 -0.03 2.77
C GLY A 156 -7.18 -0.26 1.40
N TYR A 157 -7.23 -1.50 0.90
CA TYR A 157 -6.79 -1.83 -0.46
C TYR A 157 -7.66 -1.15 -1.53
N LEU A 158 -8.99 -1.29 -1.48
CA LEU A 158 -9.86 -0.74 -2.53
C LEU A 158 -9.84 0.80 -2.58
N ASN A 159 -9.56 1.47 -1.45
CA ASN A 159 -9.43 2.92 -1.39
C ASN A 159 -8.00 3.44 -1.68
N SER A 160 -7.00 2.57 -1.71
CA SER A 160 -5.64 2.94 -2.15
C SER A 160 -5.40 2.63 -3.62
N ALA A 161 -5.89 1.49 -4.11
CA ALA A 161 -5.70 1.04 -5.48
C ALA A 161 -6.58 1.79 -6.47
N SER A 162 -5.99 2.31 -7.55
CA SER A 162 -6.69 2.81 -8.75
C SER A 162 -7.13 1.67 -9.68
N ASP A 163 -8.09 1.91 -10.58
CA ASP A 163 -8.56 0.87 -11.51
C ASP A 163 -7.41 0.39 -12.40
N GLU A 164 -6.58 1.33 -12.86
CA GLU A 164 -5.37 1.05 -13.63
C GLU A 164 -4.39 0.18 -12.84
N PHE A 165 -4.12 0.51 -11.56
CA PHE A 165 -3.29 -0.34 -10.70
C PHE A 165 -3.82 -1.77 -10.61
N ILE A 166 -5.14 -1.95 -10.41
CA ILE A 166 -5.76 -3.27 -10.31
C ILE A 166 -5.64 -4.02 -11.64
N LEU A 167 -6.02 -3.37 -12.74
CA LEU A 167 -6.00 -3.96 -14.08
C LEU A 167 -4.58 -4.41 -14.45
N GLN A 168 -3.60 -3.53 -14.30
CA GLN A 168 -2.21 -3.84 -14.62
C GLN A 168 -1.60 -4.88 -13.68
N SER A 169 -1.99 -4.91 -12.40
CA SER A 169 -1.57 -5.96 -11.47
C SER A 169 -2.06 -7.35 -11.89
N ILE A 170 -3.25 -7.43 -12.50
CA ILE A 170 -3.79 -8.68 -13.04
C ILE A 170 -3.09 -9.03 -14.35
N ILE A 171 -2.87 -8.04 -15.23
CA ILE A 171 -2.24 -8.24 -16.54
C ILE A 171 -0.80 -8.73 -16.42
N MET A 172 -0.01 -8.09 -15.57
CA MET A 172 1.39 -8.46 -15.39
C MET A 172 1.61 -9.58 -14.38
N GLY A 173 0.60 -9.87 -13.55
CA GLY A 173 0.76 -10.74 -12.40
C GLY A 173 1.85 -10.23 -11.45
N ARG A 174 2.49 -11.16 -10.73
CA ARG A 174 3.63 -10.89 -9.85
C ARG A 174 4.72 -11.94 -10.11
N PRO A 175 5.69 -11.67 -11.00
CA PRO A 175 6.77 -12.59 -11.33
C PRO A 175 7.47 -13.12 -10.08
N GLY A 176 7.78 -14.42 -10.06
CA GLY A 176 8.40 -15.06 -8.89
C GLY A 176 7.43 -15.35 -7.72
N THR A 177 6.12 -15.18 -7.91
CA THR A 177 5.08 -15.54 -6.93
C THR A 177 4.01 -16.43 -7.55
N ASN A 178 3.04 -16.86 -6.74
CA ASN A 178 1.89 -17.66 -7.20
C ASN A 178 0.80 -16.85 -7.92
N MET A 179 0.97 -15.53 -8.13
CA MET A 179 0.01 -14.72 -8.89
C MET A 179 0.46 -14.61 -10.35
N PRO A 180 -0.11 -15.42 -11.28
CA PRO A 180 0.26 -15.38 -12.69
C PRO A 180 -0.33 -14.15 -13.41
N PRO A 181 0.18 -13.83 -14.61
CA PRO A 181 -0.43 -12.83 -15.49
C PRO A 181 -1.71 -13.36 -16.15
N TYR A 182 -2.65 -12.46 -16.43
CA TYR A 182 -3.87 -12.73 -17.22
C TYR A 182 -4.03 -11.68 -18.32
N PRO A 183 -4.22 -12.04 -19.60
CA PRO A 183 -4.32 -11.05 -20.67
C PRO A 183 -5.49 -10.08 -20.46
N ASP A 184 -5.32 -8.83 -20.91
CA ASP A 184 -6.42 -7.86 -20.94
C ASP A 184 -7.56 -8.44 -21.79
N SER A 185 -8.74 -8.47 -21.19
CA SER A 185 -9.93 -9.08 -21.77
C SER A 185 -11.18 -8.51 -21.09
N PRO A 186 -12.37 -8.67 -21.72
CA PRO A 186 -13.62 -8.29 -21.08
C PRO A 186 -13.81 -8.93 -19.70
N ASP A 187 -13.40 -10.19 -19.51
CA ASP A 187 -13.53 -10.89 -18.22
C ASP A 187 -12.67 -10.25 -17.13
N ILE A 188 -11.43 -9.87 -17.43
CA ILE A 188 -10.57 -9.17 -16.48
C ILE A 188 -11.11 -7.78 -16.15
N ARG A 189 -11.60 -7.02 -17.15
CA ARG A 189 -12.23 -5.71 -16.92
C ARG A 189 -13.50 -5.82 -16.09
N ASN A 190 -14.30 -6.87 -16.31
CA ASN A 190 -15.44 -7.19 -15.47
C ASN A 190 -15.01 -7.48 -14.03
N VAL A 191 -13.90 -8.18 -13.79
CA VAL A 191 -13.34 -8.38 -12.43
C VAL A 191 -12.98 -7.05 -11.78
N VAL A 192 -12.35 -6.12 -12.50
CA VAL A 192 -12.07 -4.78 -11.96
C VAL A 192 -13.37 -4.06 -11.56
N ALA A 193 -14.39 -4.09 -12.42
CA ALA A 193 -15.71 -3.53 -12.13
C ALA A 193 -16.37 -4.20 -10.91
N PHE A 194 -16.23 -5.53 -10.76
CA PHE A 194 -16.69 -6.26 -9.58
C PHE A 194 -15.99 -5.79 -8.30
N LEU A 195 -14.66 -5.70 -8.29
CA LEU A 195 -13.92 -5.21 -7.12
C LEU A 195 -14.36 -3.78 -6.75
N ARG A 196 -14.56 -2.92 -7.74
CA ARG A 196 -15.07 -1.55 -7.54
C ARG A 196 -16.49 -1.50 -6.99
N SER A 197 -17.36 -2.42 -7.39
CA SER A 197 -18.72 -2.51 -6.85
C SER A 197 -18.77 -2.78 -5.33
N LYS A 198 -17.67 -3.25 -4.75
CA LYS A 198 -17.54 -3.56 -3.31
C LYS A 198 -16.80 -2.47 -2.55
N GLN A 199 -16.29 -1.44 -3.22
CA GLN A 199 -15.60 -0.33 -2.56
C GLN A 199 -16.60 0.48 -1.75
N VAL A 200 -16.29 0.65 -0.46
CA VAL A 200 -16.96 1.58 0.44
C VAL A 200 -15.95 2.64 0.88
N PRO A 201 -16.37 3.89 1.15
CA PRO A 201 -15.49 4.88 1.76
C PRO A 201 -14.83 4.31 3.03
N TYR A 202 -13.56 4.64 3.24
CA TYR A 202 -12.80 4.12 4.36
C TYR A 202 -11.84 5.16 4.92
N ASP A 203 -12.01 5.47 6.20
CA ASP A 203 -11.08 6.26 7.00
C ASP A 203 -10.68 5.48 8.26
N PRO A 204 -9.38 5.14 8.45
CA PRO A 204 -8.92 4.50 9.68
C PRO A 204 -9.07 5.38 10.94
N ALA A 205 -9.22 6.69 10.82
CA ALA A 205 -9.42 7.60 11.95
C ALA A 205 -10.84 7.52 12.54
N GLU A 206 -11.87 7.35 11.69
CA GLU A 206 -13.28 7.28 12.11
C GLU A 206 -13.57 6.08 13.03
N LYS A 207 -12.92 4.93 12.78
CA LYS A 207 -13.10 3.72 13.63
C LYS A 207 -12.66 3.91 15.09
N LYS A 208 -11.82 4.91 15.41
CA LYS A 208 -11.42 5.19 16.80
C LYS A 208 -12.56 5.81 17.62
N GLU A 209 -13.54 6.46 16.99
CA GLU A 209 -14.65 7.10 17.70
C GLU A 209 -15.74 6.10 18.10
N GLU A 210 -16.08 5.15 17.23
CA GLU A 210 -17.06 4.10 17.52
C GLU A 210 -16.64 3.19 18.70
N GLY A 211 -15.33 2.93 18.83
CA GLY A 211 -14.77 2.16 19.95
C GLY A 211 -14.76 2.91 21.28
N LYS A 212 -14.76 4.25 21.27
CA LYS A 212 -14.86 5.08 22.48
C LYS A 212 -16.30 5.31 22.94
N ALA A 213 -17.26 5.34 22.01
CA ALA A 213 -18.67 5.56 22.34
C ALA A 213 -19.30 4.38 23.12
N LYS A 214 -18.81 3.15 22.92
CA LYS A 214 -19.34 1.94 23.60
C LYS A 214 -18.75 1.64 24.98
N SER A 215 -17.77 2.40 25.48
CA SER A 215 -17.13 2.13 26.78
C SER A 215 -17.65 2.99 27.93
N LYS A 216 -18.73 3.77 27.75
CA LYS A 216 -19.23 4.73 28.76
C LYS A 216 -20.54 4.35 29.45
N ASP A 217 -21.09 3.17 29.19
CA ASP A 217 -22.39 2.78 29.76
C ASP A 217 -22.41 1.35 30.31
N THR A 218 -21.59 1.07 31.32
CA THR A 218 -21.83 -0.03 32.28
C THR A 218 -21.20 0.35 33.62
N GLY A 219 -21.97 1.00 34.49
CA GLY A 219 -21.47 1.34 35.82
C GLY A 219 -22.48 2.00 36.72
N ALA A 220 -23.58 1.32 37.06
CA ALA A 220 -24.31 1.53 38.33
C ALA A 220 -25.41 0.47 38.51
N ALA A 221 -25.12 -0.58 39.29
CA ALA A 221 -26.09 -1.25 40.16
C ALA A 221 -25.34 -2.24 41.05
N ASP A 222 -24.99 -1.81 42.26
CA ASP A 222 -24.78 -2.73 43.37
C ASP A 222 -25.29 -2.10 44.66
N GLY A 223 -25.89 -2.92 45.50
CA GLY A 223 -26.48 -2.56 46.79
C GLY A 223 -28.00 -2.68 46.81
N ASP A 224 -28.52 -3.86 47.17
CA ASP A 224 -29.10 -4.05 48.50
C ASP A 224 -29.70 -5.47 48.63
N LYS A 225 -29.17 -6.26 49.57
CA LYS A 225 -29.94 -7.26 50.34
C LYS A 225 -29.09 -7.82 51.46
N LYS A 226 -29.34 -7.29 52.66
CA LYS A 226 -29.06 -7.98 53.91
C LYS A 226 -30.36 -8.00 54.72
N GLN A 227 -30.67 -9.19 55.23
CA GLN A 227 -31.83 -9.62 56.04
C GLN A 227 -32.99 -10.22 55.25
#